data_AF-A0A7S0XC23-F1
#
_entry.id   AF-A0A7S0XC23-F1
#
_cell.length_a   1.000
_cell.length_b   1.000
_cell.length_c   1.000
_cell.angle_alpha   90.00
_cell.angle_beta   90.00
_cell.angle_gamma   90.00
#
_symmetry.space_group_name_H-M   'P 1'
#
loop_
_entity.id
_entity.type
_entity.pdbx_description
1 polymer ?
#
loop_
_entity_poly.entity_id
_entity_poly.type
_entity_poly.pdbx_seq_one_letter_code
_entity_poly.pdbx_strand_id
1 'polypeptide(L)'
;SLLVFLDADDIMRPSRVEAQVALAATNPTAIVGGCWRRHPAGSTEHYETWANTLEDPRGLWLEQFREVTVQMPTWCLDRRVFLAVGGFVESPPEAGEGEDLIFFQRHLDLHGESNTAVGRPSLVRAGTPADPVLLYRWSPGSGTARVSRQQLLRIRTAAFERRVLSQPAWKRFAVWGAGRDGRSFMSELSADARGRVAAMIDVDPKKCGKTYTNHRYVPPFVVPVVHFTEFTSIAALVPPGEDEVPRESKQLLPVVVCVAKRRKGPGEVGDLERNVDTLGLVEGDTLWYMM
;
A
#
# COMPACT_ATOMS: atom_id res chain seq x y z
N SER A 1 -24.28 13.26 -9.11
CA SER A 1 -23.85 12.91 -10.48
C SER A 1 -22.59 12.07 -10.39
N LEU A 2 -22.42 11.09 -11.25
CA LEU A 2 -21.22 10.24 -11.28
C LEU A 2 -20.21 10.74 -12.31
N LEU A 3 -18.93 10.52 -12.05
CA LEU A 3 -17.83 10.66 -12.99
C LEU A 3 -17.33 9.27 -13.36
N VAL A 4 -17.09 9.02 -14.64
CA VAL A 4 -16.50 7.78 -15.16
C VAL A 4 -15.28 8.17 -15.99
N PHE A 5 -14.14 7.60 -15.68
CA PHE A 5 -12.86 7.92 -16.31
C PHE A 5 -12.53 6.93 -17.44
N LEU A 6 -11.81 7.35 -18.47
CA LEU A 6 -11.37 6.50 -19.57
C LEU A 6 -10.20 7.18 -20.26
N ASP A 7 -9.08 6.46 -20.42
CA ASP A 7 -7.98 6.95 -21.25
C ASP A 7 -8.33 6.82 -22.73
N ALA A 8 -7.88 7.79 -23.53
CA ALA A 8 -8.31 7.93 -24.93
C ALA A 8 -7.91 6.76 -25.83
N ASP A 9 -6.92 5.97 -25.43
CA ASP A 9 -6.38 4.83 -26.16
C ASP A 9 -6.89 3.48 -25.67
N ASP A 10 -7.65 3.44 -24.57
CA ASP A 10 -8.27 2.24 -24.02
C ASP A 10 -9.60 1.89 -24.69
N ILE A 11 -10.04 0.63 -24.53
CA ILE A 11 -11.32 0.15 -25.06
C ILE A 11 -12.26 -0.17 -23.90
N MET A 12 -13.29 0.67 -23.73
CA MET A 12 -14.39 0.42 -22.81
C MET A 12 -15.19 -0.81 -23.22
N ARG A 13 -15.51 -1.69 -22.27
CA ARG A 13 -16.38 -2.84 -22.51
C ARG A 13 -17.86 -2.42 -22.41
N PRO A 14 -18.78 -3.03 -23.19
CA PRO A 14 -20.16 -2.55 -23.31
C PRO A 14 -20.93 -2.41 -21.99
N SER A 15 -20.73 -3.33 -21.05
CA SER A 15 -21.42 -3.36 -19.74
C SER A 15 -20.74 -2.51 -18.65
N ARG A 16 -19.62 -1.83 -18.96
CA ARG A 16 -18.82 -1.11 -17.95
C ARG A 16 -19.64 -0.09 -17.17
N VAL A 17 -20.34 0.81 -17.89
CA VAL A 17 -21.07 1.92 -17.24
C VAL A 17 -22.18 1.37 -16.36
N GLU A 18 -22.97 0.41 -16.84
CA GLU A 18 -24.03 -0.23 -16.07
C GLU A 18 -23.48 -0.86 -14.78
N ALA A 19 -22.43 -1.70 -14.89
CA ALA A 19 -21.84 -2.39 -13.75
C ALA A 19 -21.26 -1.42 -12.71
N GLN A 20 -20.57 -0.36 -13.15
CA GLN A 20 -19.92 0.59 -12.25
C GLN A 20 -20.90 1.57 -11.60
N VAL A 21 -21.93 2.02 -12.34
CA VAL A 21 -22.95 2.93 -11.81
C VAL A 21 -23.78 2.24 -10.72
N ALA A 22 -24.14 0.97 -10.92
CA ALA A 22 -24.87 0.19 -9.92
C ALA A 22 -24.09 0.08 -8.59
N LEU A 23 -22.78 -0.17 -8.66
CA LEU A 23 -21.92 -0.22 -7.48
C LEU A 23 -21.71 1.15 -6.83
N ALA A 24 -21.54 2.22 -7.63
CA ALA A 24 -21.35 3.57 -7.10
C ALA A 24 -22.62 4.08 -6.39
N ALA A 25 -23.82 3.68 -6.86
CA ALA A 25 -25.08 4.04 -6.23
C ALA A 25 -25.24 3.46 -4.82
N THR A 26 -24.70 2.26 -4.57
CA THR A 26 -24.74 1.60 -3.25
C THR A 26 -23.52 1.94 -2.38
N ASN A 27 -22.48 2.55 -2.95
CA ASN A 27 -21.23 2.93 -2.27
C ASN A 27 -20.87 4.40 -2.55
N PRO A 28 -21.62 5.37 -2.01
CA PRO A 28 -21.58 6.77 -2.46
C PRO A 28 -20.27 7.52 -2.19
N THR A 29 -19.41 6.99 -1.32
CA THR A 29 -18.09 7.54 -0.95
C THR A 29 -16.94 6.70 -1.47
N ALA A 30 -17.20 5.60 -2.17
CA ALA A 30 -16.16 4.70 -2.68
C ALA A 30 -15.63 5.14 -4.04
N ILE A 31 -14.41 4.72 -4.35
CA ILE A 31 -13.93 4.63 -5.74
C ILE A 31 -14.32 3.25 -6.25
N VAL A 32 -15.16 3.21 -7.29
CA VAL A 32 -15.46 1.97 -8.01
C VAL A 32 -14.48 1.83 -9.16
N GLY A 33 -13.57 0.87 -9.08
CA GLY A 33 -12.73 0.47 -10.22
C GLY A 33 -13.35 -0.67 -11.01
N GLY A 34 -12.52 -1.40 -11.73
CA GLY A 34 -12.94 -2.66 -12.31
C GLY A 34 -11.79 -3.54 -12.79
N CYS A 35 -12.11 -4.81 -13.03
CA CYS A 35 -11.20 -5.73 -13.67
C CYS A 35 -10.86 -5.23 -15.08
N TRP A 36 -9.60 -5.36 -15.48
CA TRP A 36 -9.12 -4.96 -16.79
C TRP A 36 -8.23 -6.05 -17.40
N ARG A 37 -8.04 -6.03 -18.72
CA ARG A 37 -7.13 -6.93 -19.43
C ARG A 37 -6.24 -6.14 -20.38
N ARG A 38 -4.96 -6.49 -20.49
CA ARG A 38 -4.08 -5.86 -21.48
C ARG A 38 -4.54 -6.12 -22.91
N HIS A 39 -4.34 -5.11 -23.74
CA HIS A 39 -4.54 -5.19 -25.18
C HIS A 39 -3.33 -4.61 -25.93
N PRO A 40 -2.61 -5.42 -26.74
CA PRO A 40 -2.78 -6.87 -26.90
C PRO A 40 -2.49 -7.63 -25.59
N ALA A 41 -3.02 -8.85 -25.50
CA ALA A 41 -2.78 -9.72 -24.35
C ALA A 41 -1.28 -10.09 -24.22
N GLY A 42 -0.85 -10.50 -23.03
CA GLY A 42 0.53 -10.96 -22.79
C GLY A 42 1.46 -9.91 -22.19
N SER A 43 1.03 -8.65 -22.08
CA SER A 43 1.84 -7.60 -21.44
C SER A 43 1.61 -7.59 -19.93
N THR A 44 2.67 -7.54 -19.12
CA THR A 44 2.57 -7.40 -17.64
C THR A 44 1.62 -8.42 -16.97
N GLU A 45 1.57 -9.67 -17.44
CA GLU A 45 0.55 -10.66 -17.02
C GLU A 45 0.50 -10.90 -15.50
N HIS A 46 1.66 -10.91 -14.83
CA HIS A 46 1.72 -11.05 -13.38
C HIS A 46 1.04 -9.88 -12.65
N TYR A 47 1.18 -8.65 -13.17
CA TYR A 47 0.53 -7.47 -12.61
C TYR A 47 -0.97 -7.48 -12.86
N GLU A 48 -1.40 -7.81 -14.09
CA GLU A 48 -2.81 -8.00 -14.42
C GLU A 48 -3.46 -9.05 -13.51
N THR A 49 -2.81 -10.21 -13.36
CA THR A 49 -3.30 -11.29 -12.49
C THR A 49 -3.39 -10.83 -11.04
N TRP A 50 -2.33 -10.20 -10.51
CA TRP A 50 -2.31 -9.71 -9.13
C TRP A 50 -3.45 -8.71 -8.89
N ALA A 51 -3.57 -7.68 -9.74
CA ALA A 51 -4.57 -6.62 -9.60
C ALA A 51 -6.01 -7.19 -9.64
N ASN A 52 -6.27 -8.10 -10.57
CA ASN A 52 -7.61 -8.67 -10.76
C ASN A 52 -7.96 -9.75 -9.73
N THR A 53 -7.00 -10.29 -8.97
CA THR A 53 -7.22 -11.37 -7.98
C THR A 53 -7.13 -10.92 -6.53
N LEU A 54 -6.90 -9.63 -6.27
CA LEU A 54 -7.04 -9.09 -4.91
C LEU A 54 -8.46 -9.34 -4.39
N GLU A 55 -8.58 -9.85 -3.16
CA GLU A 55 -9.86 -9.98 -2.47
C GLU A 55 -10.56 -8.61 -2.40
N ASP A 56 -11.85 -8.58 -2.68
CA ASP A 56 -12.69 -7.38 -2.63
C ASP A 56 -13.72 -7.55 -1.51
N PRO A 57 -13.79 -6.66 -0.50
CA PRO A 57 -13.06 -5.39 -0.38
C PRO A 57 -11.76 -5.46 0.44
N ARG A 58 -11.55 -6.53 1.22
CA ARG A 58 -10.48 -6.57 2.22
C ARG A 58 -9.09 -6.48 1.60
N GLY A 59 -8.81 -7.25 0.55
CA GLY A 59 -7.52 -7.22 -0.14
C GLY A 59 -7.23 -5.87 -0.81
N LEU A 60 -8.23 -5.22 -1.41
CA LEU A 60 -8.11 -3.87 -1.95
C LEU A 60 -7.64 -2.85 -0.90
N TRP A 61 -8.16 -2.97 0.33
CA TRP A 61 -7.78 -2.11 1.44
C TRP A 61 -6.37 -2.41 1.99
N LEU A 62 -6.05 -3.68 2.23
CA LEU A 62 -4.76 -4.07 2.82
C LEU A 62 -3.58 -3.73 1.91
N GLU A 63 -3.79 -3.75 0.60
CA GLU A 63 -2.75 -3.54 -0.41
C GLU A 63 -2.60 -2.05 -0.82
N GLN A 64 -3.35 -1.14 -0.18
CA GLN A 64 -3.42 0.29 -0.52
C GLN A 64 -2.08 1.04 -0.46
N PHE A 65 -1.11 0.56 0.32
CA PHE A 65 0.21 1.17 0.42
C PHE A 65 1.23 0.55 -0.54
N ARG A 66 0.82 -0.44 -1.33
CA ARG A 66 1.66 -1.06 -2.37
C ARG A 66 1.40 -0.43 -3.72
N GLU A 67 0.13 -0.21 -4.07
CA GLU A 67 -0.28 0.32 -5.37
C GLU A 67 -1.68 0.96 -5.31
N VAL A 68 -2.10 1.61 -6.38
CA VAL A 68 -3.51 1.89 -6.65
C VAL A 68 -4.24 0.57 -6.92
N THR A 69 -5.02 0.08 -5.95
CA THR A 69 -5.59 -1.29 -5.96
C THR A 69 -6.84 -1.44 -6.83
N VAL A 70 -7.49 -0.33 -7.17
CA VAL A 70 -8.50 -0.23 -8.23
C VAL A 70 -7.94 0.66 -9.32
N GLN A 71 -7.47 0.10 -10.43
CA GLN A 71 -6.57 0.85 -11.33
C GLN A 71 -7.29 1.97 -12.10
N MET A 72 -6.67 3.14 -12.18
CA MET A 72 -7.01 4.13 -13.20
C MET A 72 -6.63 3.55 -14.59
N PRO A 73 -7.42 3.74 -15.66
CA PRO A 73 -8.57 4.64 -15.80
C PRO A 73 -9.93 3.99 -15.53
N THR A 74 -10.00 2.91 -14.75
CA THR A 74 -11.27 2.21 -14.51
C THR A 74 -12.22 2.97 -13.57
N TRP A 75 -11.86 4.13 -13.02
CA TRP A 75 -12.63 4.75 -11.94
C TRP A 75 -14.04 5.21 -12.32
N CYS A 76 -14.97 5.00 -11.40
CA CYS A 76 -16.31 5.55 -11.33
C CYS A 76 -16.57 6.01 -9.89
N LEU A 77 -16.94 7.27 -9.67
CA LEU A 77 -17.21 7.81 -8.34
C LEU A 77 -18.18 9.01 -8.37
N ASP A 78 -18.78 9.33 -7.23
CA ASP A 78 -19.62 10.53 -7.10
C ASP A 78 -18.79 11.80 -7.28
N ARG A 79 -19.28 12.74 -8.10
CA ARG A 79 -18.61 14.02 -8.34
C ARG A 79 -18.24 14.76 -7.05
N ARG A 80 -19.04 14.62 -5.99
CA ARG A 80 -18.75 15.23 -4.68
C ARG A 80 -17.49 14.66 -4.05
N VAL A 81 -17.21 13.37 -4.23
CA VAL A 81 -15.96 12.74 -3.77
C VAL A 81 -14.77 13.33 -4.52
N PHE A 82 -14.86 13.46 -5.85
CA PHE A 82 -13.80 14.08 -6.65
C PHE A 82 -13.49 15.52 -6.21
N LEU A 83 -14.54 16.32 -6.00
CA LEU A 83 -14.41 17.70 -5.54
C LEU A 83 -13.89 17.79 -4.11
N ALA A 84 -14.29 16.89 -3.22
CA ALA A 84 -13.80 16.84 -1.84
C ALA A 84 -12.30 16.50 -1.77
N VAL A 85 -11.83 15.61 -2.65
CA VAL A 85 -10.39 15.28 -2.78
C VAL A 85 -9.59 16.44 -3.39
N GLY A 86 -10.23 17.30 -4.19
CA GLY A 86 -9.60 18.44 -4.85
C GLY A 86 -9.09 18.17 -6.26
N GLY A 87 -9.52 17.07 -6.89
CA GLY A 87 -9.11 16.68 -8.24
C GLY A 87 -7.66 16.15 -8.33
N PHE A 88 -7.19 15.96 -9.56
CA PHE A 88 -5.83 15.51 -9.83
C PHE A 88 -4.83 16.65 -9.64
N VAL A 89 -3.66 16.33 -9.10
CA VAL A 89 -2.54 17.28 -9.07
C VAL A 89 -1.95 17.30 -10.46
N GLU A 90 -1.85 18.50 -11.04
CA GLU A 90 -1.26 18.69 -12.36
C GLU A 90 0.23 18.97 -12.24
N SER A 91 0.99 18.23 -13.04
CA SER A 91 2.44 18.24 -13.07
C SER A 91 2.91 18.60 -14.47
N PRO A 92 4.10 19.23 -14.63
CA PRO A 92 4.74 19.30 -15.92
C PRO A 92 4.90 17.88 -16.51
N PRO A 93 4.63 17.66 -17.82
CA PRO A 93 4.61 16.34 -18.46
C PRO A 93 5.86 15.48 -18.25
N GLU A 94 6.99 16.12 -17.99
CA GLU A 94 8.32 15.55 -17.76
C GLU A 94 8.60 15.10 -16.32
N ALA A 95 7.83 15.57 -15.33
CA ALA A 95 8.12 15.34 -13.91
C ALA A 95 7.43 14.08 -13.35
N GLY A 96 6.25 13.73 -13.87
CA GLY A 96 5.44 12.59 -13.45
C GLY A 96 5.11 12.61 -11.95
N GLU A 97 3.90 13.01 -11.58
CA GLU A 97 3.54 13.16 -10.16
C GLU A 97 2.93 11.92 -9.52
N GLY A 98 2.46 10.95 -10.31
CA GLY A 98 1.65 9.84 -9.79
C GLY A 98 0.30 10.37 -9.30
N GLU A 99 -0.35 11.20 -10.12
CA GLU A 99 -1.57 11.93 -9.73
C GLU A 99 -2.72 11.00 -9.31
N ASP A 100 -2.80 9.82 -9.90
CA ASP A 100 -3.75 8.77 -9.56
C ASP A 100 -3.48 8.22 -8.15
N LEU A 101 -2.23 7.90 -7.82
CA LEU A 101 -1.84 7.46 -6.49
C LEU A 101 -2.03 8.56 -5.45
N ILE A 102 -1.73 9.83 -5.77
CA ILE A 102 -1.98 10.96 -4.87
C ILE A 102 -3.47 11.09 -4.59
N PHE A 103 -4.31 11.09 -5.63
CA PHE A 103 -5.77 11.16 -5.49
C PHE A 103 -6.28 9.99 -4.65
N PHE A 104 -5.84 8.78 -4.96
CA PHE A 104 -6.23 7.55 -4.26
C PHE A 104 -5.91 7.62 -2.77
N GLN A 105 -4.71 8.05 -2.38
CA GLN A 105 -4.36 8.19 -0.97
C GLN A 105 -5.17 9.30 -0.27
N ARG A 106 -5.37 10.45 -0.92
CA ARG A 106 -6.20 11.54 -0.36
C ARG A 106 -7.66 11.16 -0.19
N HIS A 107 -8.22 10.40 -1.13
CA HIS A 107 -9.55 9.82 -1.01
C HIS A 107 -9.67 8.96 0.25
N LEU A 108 -8.69 8.09 0.49
CA LEU A 108 -8.70 7.22 1.66
C LEU A 108 -8.39 7.97 2.96
N ASP A 109 -7.64 9.07 2.91
CA ASP A 109 -7.47 9.99 4.05
C ASP A 109 -8.82 10.63 4.45
N LEU A 110 -9.67 11.01 3.47
CA LEU A 110 -10.94 11.68 3.73
C LEU A 110 -12.08 10.74 4.11
N HIS A 111 -12.14 9.55 3.49
CA HIS A 111 -13.30 8.68 3.59
C HIS A 111 -13.00 7.32 4.23
N GLY A 112 -11.74 6.89 4.24
CA GLY A 112 -11.32 5.55 4.66
C GLY A 112 -11.84 5.17 6.04
N GLU A 113 -11.48 5.94 7.06
CA GLU A 113 -11.87 5.69 8.45
C GLU A 113 -13.39 5.71 8.63
N SER A 114 -14.07 6.73 8.09
CA SER A 114 -15.53 6.86 8.20
C SER A 114 -16.29 5.71 7.56
N ASN A 115 -15.79 5.19 6.43
CA ASN A 115 -16.36 4.04 5.75
C ASN A 115 -16.14 2.77 6.58
N THR A 116 -14.92 2.53 7.07
CA THR A 116 -14.61 1.39 7.93
C THR A 116 -15.47 1.39 9.20
N ALA A 117 -15.66 2.54 9.85
CA ALA A 117 -16.45 2.67 11.07
C ALA A 117 -17.92 2.23 10.91
N VAL A 118 -18.46 2.26 9.69
CA VAL A 118 -19.84 1.83 9.38
C VAL A 118 -19.89 0.56 8.53
N GLY A 119 -18.78 -0.17 8.41
CA GLY A 119 -18.70 -1.41 7.64
C GLY A 119 -18.90 -1.24 6.13
N ARG A 120 -18.59 -0.07 5.57
CA ARG A 120 -18.66 0.21 4.13
C ARG A 120 -17.28 0.14 3.49
N PRO A 121 -17.16 -0.38 2.25
CA PRO A 121 -15.90 -0.37 1.54
C PRO A 121 -15.59 1.02 0.99
N SER A 122 -14.32 1.41 1.04
CA SER A 122 -13.83 2.62 0.35
C SER A 122 -13.47 2.36 -1.12
N LEU A 123 -13.24 1.10 -1.47
CA LEU A 123 -12.80 0.64 -2.78
C LEU A 123 -13.63 -0.58 -3.16
N VAL A 124 -14.15 -0.60 -4.39
CA VAL A 124 -14.97 -1.71 -4.91
C VAL A 124 -14.60 -1.97 -6.37
N ARG A 125 -14.67 -3.23 -6.82
CA ARG A 125 -14.32 -3.64 -8.18
C ARG A 125 -15.55 -4.11 -8.96
N ALA A 126 -15.72 -3.55 -10.16
CA ALA A 126 -16.66 -4.05 -11.15
C ALA A 126 -16.05 -5.10 -12.08
N GLY A 127 -16.89 -5.98 -12.62
CA GLY A 127 -16.47 -7.01 -13.59
C GLY A 127 -15.62 -8.12 -12.97
N THR A 128 -15.19 -9.05 -13.80
CA THR A 128 -14.39 -10.22 -13.39
C THR A 128 -13.15 -10.37 -14.28
N PRO A 129 -12.15 -11.18 -13.90
CA PRO A 129 -11.04 -11.47 -14.81
C PRO A 129 -11.49 -12.07 -16.16
N ALA A 130 -12.59 -12.83 -16.15
CA ALA A 130 -13.17 -13.44 -17.35
C ALA A 130 -13.96 -12.42 -18.19
N ASP A 131 -14.70 -11.52 -17.54
CA ASP A 131 -15.42 -10.41 -18.17
C ASP A 131 -14.98 -9.07 -17.56
N PRO A 132 -13.82 -8.52 -17.99
CA PRO A 132 -13.32 -7.25 -17.49
C PRO A 132 -14.17 -6.09 -18.02
N VAL A 133 -14.13 -4.95 -17.33
CA VAL A 133 -14.82 -3.72 -17.76
C VAL A 133 -14.01 -2.87 -18.74
N LEU A 134 -12.71 -3.15 -18.87
CA LEU A 134 -11.78 -2.36 -19.69
C LEU A 134 -10.77 -3.28 -20.39
N LEU A 135 -10.46 -2.98 -21.64
CA LEU A 135 -9.23 -3.47 -22.27
C LEU A 135 -8.21 -2.33 -22.23
N TYR A 136 -7.19 -2.52 -21.39
CA TYR A 136 -6.13 -1.55 -21.16
C TYR A 136 -5.09 -1.68 -22.28
N ARG A 137 -5.04 -0.70 -23.17
CA ARG A 137 -4.07 -0.67 -24.27
C ARG A 137 -2.67 -0.45 -23.73
N TRP A 138 -1.76 -1.32 -24.14
CA TRP A 138 -0.34 -1.18 -23.82
C TRP A 138 0.48 -1.10 -25.08
N SER A 139 1.44 -0.18 -25.09
CA SER A 139 2.45 -0.06 -26.13
C SER A 139 3.82 0.15 -25.50
N PRO A 140 4.92 -0.16 -26.20
CA PRO A 140 6.28 0.15 -25.73
C PRO A 140 6.52 1.65 -25.44
N GLY A 141 5.69 2.55 -25.99
CA GLY A 141 5.74 3.99 -25.75
C GLY A 141 4.79 4.51 -24.67
N SER A 142 4.02 3.64 -24.00
CA SER A 142 3.09 4.05 -22.94
C SER A 142 3.85 4.73 -21.80
N GLY A 143 3.30 5.85 -21.31
CA GLY A 143 3.94 6.75 -20.33
C GLY A 143 4.11 6.18 -18.92
N THR A 144 3.88 4.89 -18.72
CA THR A 144 3.87 4.21 -17.41
C THR A 144 5.21 4.32 -16.65
N ALA A 145 6.30 4.70 -17.32
CA ALA A 145 7.63 4.86 -16.71
C ALA A 145 8.00 6.31 -16.31
N ARG A 146 7.09 7.28 -16.43
CA ARG A 146 7.41 8.70 -16.18
C ARG A 146 7.59 9.03 -14.70
N VAL A 147 6.86 8.36 -13.81
CA VAL A 147 6.97 8.58 -12.36
C VAL A 147 8.09 7.70 -11.80
N SER A 148 9.03 8.31 -11.08
CA SER A 148 10.13 7.54 -10.47
C SER A 148 9.61 6.63 -9.34
N ARG A 149 10.25 5.45 -9.18
CA ARG A 149 9.98 4.55 -8.04
C ARG A 149 10.15 5.24 -6.69
N GLN A 150 11.08 6.19 -6.60
CA GLN A 150 11.30 6.97 -5.39
C GLN A 150 10.13 7.90 -5.09
N GLN A 151 9.58 8.58 -6.10
CA GLN A 151 8.42 9.44 -5.93
C GLN A 151 7.18 8.63 -5.49
N LEU A 152 6.92 7.48 -6.12
CA LEU A 152 5.84 6.57 -5.70
C LEU A 152 6.04 6.08 -4.26
N LEU A 153 7.27 5.74 -3.88
CA LEU A 153 7.58 5.37 -2.49
C LEU A 153 7.33 6.53 -1.54
N ARG A 154 7.76 7.75 -1.87
CA ARG A 154 7.54 8.95 -1.06
C ARG A 154 6.06 9.22 -0.82
N ILE A 155 5.21 9.11 -1.85
CA ILE A 155 3.76 9.27 -1.73
C ILE A 155 3.16 8.20 -0.79
N ARG A 156 3.53 6.93 -0.98
CA ARG A 156 3.05 5.80 -0.15
C ARG A 156 3.52 5.94 1.30
N THR A 157 4.78 6.29 1.53
CA THR A 157 5.34 6.54 2.88
C THR A 157 4.65 7.69 3.57
N ALA A 158 4.42 8.81 2.88
CA ALA A 158 3.71 9.94 3.46
C ALA A 158 2.27 9.58 3.86
N ALA A 159 1.56 8.80 3.05
CA ALA A 159 0.23 8.32 3.39
C ALA A 159 0.24 7.32 4.55
N PHE A 160 1.23 6.43 4.58
CA PHE A 160 1.44 5.48 5.68
C PHE A 160 1.72 6.22 7.01
N GLU A 161 2.50 7.30 6.98
CA GLU A 161 2.75 8.13 8.14
C GLU A 161 1.47 8.78 8.69
N ARG A 162 0.67 9.39 7.81
CA ARG A 162 -0.57 10.08 8.21
C ARG A 162 -1.61 9.14 8.82
N ARG A 163 -1.72 7.91 8.29
CA ARG A 163 -2.83 7.00 8.64
C ARG A 163 -2.45 5.86 9.58
N VAL A 164 -1.23 5.36 9.50
CA VAL A 164 -0.79 4.20 10.29
C VAL A 164 0.16 4.65 11.38
N LEU A 165 1.26 5.35 11.04
CA LEU A 165 2.24 5.75 12.04
C LEU A 165 1.76 6.86 12.98
N SER A 166 0.65 7.54 12.67
CA SER A 166 0.00 8.49 13.58
C SER A 166 -0.75 7.80 14.72
N GLN A 167 -1.06 6.51 14.60
CA GLN A 167 -1.85 5.78 15.59
C GLN A 167 -1.03 5.49 16.86
N PRO A 168 -1.66 5.51 18.05
CA PRO A 168 -0.96 5.23 19.32
C PRO A 168 -0.24 3.88 19.35
N ALA A 169 -0.80 2.86 18.71
CA ALA A 169 -0.18 1.53 18.63
C ALA A 169 1.17 1.54 17.91
N TRP A 170 1.41 2.51 17.02
CA TRP A 170 2.62 2.65 16.20
C TRP A 170 3.62 3.68 16.74
N LYS A 171 3.51 4.08 18.02
CA LYS A 171 4.49 4.94 18.71
C LYS A 171 5.93 4.40 18.62
N ARG A 172 6.10 3.10 18.49
CA ARG A 172 7.34 2.43 18.10
C ARG A 172 7.00 1.27 17.17
N PHE A 173 7.84 1.01 16.19
CA PHE A 173 7.60 -0.06 15.21
C PHE A 173 8.91 -0.60 14.64
N ALA A 174 8.84 -1.74 13.95
CA ALA A 174 9.97 -2.33 13.24
C ALA A 174 9.73 -2.40 11.72
N VAL A 175 10.83 -2.44 10.97
CA VAL A 175 10.81 -2.52 9.51
C VAL A 175 11.35 -3.88 9.07
N TRP A 176 10.52 -4.70 8.44
CA TRP A 176 10.99 -5.97 7.87
C TRP A 176 11.62 -5.75 6.50
N GLY A 177 12.90 -6.12 6.40
CA GLY A 177 13.73 -6.12 5.21
C GLY A 177 14.92 -5.15 5.31
N ALA A 178 16.11 -5.63 5.71
CA ALA A 178 17.33 -4.83 5.82
C ALA A 178 18.06 -4.60 4.47
N GLY A 179 17.35 -4.79 3.35
CA GLY A 179 17.83 -4.63 1.99
C GLY A 179 17.49 -3.28 1.37
N ARG A 180 17.57 -3.19 0.03
CA ARG A 180 17.37 -1.94 -0.74
C ARG A 180 16.05 -1.25 -0.42
N ASP A 181 14.96 -2.00 -0.44
CA ASP A 181 13.60 -1.44 -0.36
C ASP A 181 13.29 -0.92 1.05
N GLY A 182 13.57 -1.70 2.11
CA GLY A 182 13.42 -1.23 3.49
C GLY A 182 14.33 -0.06 3.84
N ARG A 183 15.57 -0.02 3.31
CA ARG A 183 16.45 1.15 3.47
C ARG A 183 15.93 2.39 2.74
N SER A 184 15.30 2.21 1.59
CA SER A 184 14.66 3.30 0.85
C SER A 184 13.47 3.83 1.63
N PHE A 185 12.60 2.95 2.14
CA PHE A 185 11.47 3.33 3.01
C PHE A 185 11.95 4.15 4.22
N MET A 186 12.93 3.66 4.97
CA MET A 186 13.49 4.41 6.12
C MET A 186 14.12 5.75 5.73
N SER A 187 14.56 5.91 4.49
CA SER A 187 15.13 7.17 4.00
C SER A 187 14.05 8.19 3.63
N GLU A 188 12.84 7.73 3.30
CA GLU A 188 11.68 8.58 3.00
C GLU A 188 10.85 8.96 4.25
N LEU A 189 11.11 8.30 5.39
CA LEU A 189 10.45 8.64 6.66
C LEU A 189 10.78 10.06 7.13
N SER A 190 9.80 10.74 7.70
CA SER A 190 10.01 11.98 8.45
C SER A 190 10.96 11.77 9.64
N ALA A 191 11.52 12.86 10.16
CA ALA A 191 12.44 12.78 11.30
C ALA A 191 11.77 12.17 12.54
N ASP A 192 10.49 12.51 12.79
CA ASP A 192 9.69 11.93 13.88
C ASP A 192 9.51 10.42 13.68
N ALA A 193 8.95 10.01 12.54
CA ALA A 193 8.65 8.61 12.28
C ALA A 193 9.92 7.75 12.27
N ARG A 194 11.03 8.29 11.73
CA ARG A 194 12.34 7.63 11.76
C ARG A 194 12.86 7.41 13.18
N GLY A 195 12.66 8.38 14.08
CA GLY A 195 13.03 8.26 15.50
C GLY A 195 12.27 7.16 16.26
N ARG A 196 11.13 6.70 15.71
CA ARG A 196 10.29 5.64 16.28
C ARG A 196 10.62 4.23 15.78
N VAL A 197 11.53 4.10 14.80
CA VAL A 197 11.99 2.80 14.29
C VAL A 197 12.85 2.11 15.35
N ALA A 198 12.38 0.96 15.84
CA ALA A 198 13.06 0.21 16.89
C ALA A 198 14.13 -0.73 16.34
N ALA A 199 13.87 -1.36 15.20
CA ALA A 199 14.78 -2.32 14.57
C ALA A 199 14.41 -2.54 13.09
N MET A 200 15.37 -3.07 12.34
CA MET A 200 15.09 -3.81 11.12
C MET A 200 15.05 -5.31 11.38
N ILE A 201 14.15 -6.02 10.72
CA ILE A 201 14.05 -7.48 10.76
C ILE A 201 14.58 -8.03 9.43
N ASP A 202 15.39 -9.08 9.44
CA ASP A 202 15.78 -9.79 8.21
C ASP A 202 15.82 -11.31 8.44
N VAL A 203 15.78 -12.05 7.33
CA VAL A 203 15.87 -13.52 7.33
C VAL A 203 17.28 -14.01 7.03
N ASP A 204 18.15 -13.13 6.52
CA ASP A 204 19.55 -13.45 6.25
C ASP A 204 20.39 -13.26 7.53
N PRO A 205 20.89 -14.35 8.15
CA PRO A 205 21.68 -14.26 9.37
C PRO A 205 22.95 -13.40 9.19
N LYS A 206 23.47 -13.28 7.97
CA LYS A 206 24.67 -12.47 7.68
C LYS A 206 24.42 -10.97 7.84
N LYS A 207 23.17 -10.51 7.78
CA LYS A 207 22.79 -9.12 8.02
C LYS A 207 22.46 -8.85 9.49
N CYS A 208 22.10 -9.89 10.23
CA CYS A 208 21.64 -9.79 11.62
C CYS A 208 22.81 -9.64 12.59
N GLY A 209 22.54 -9.14 13.81
CA GLY A 209 23.57 -8.84 14.81
C GLY A 209 24.44 -7.62 14.46
N LYS A 210 24.03 -6.86 13.44
CA LYS A 210 24.69 -5.64 12.96
C LYS A 210 23.76 -4.44 13.13
N THR A 211 24.27 -3.25 12.87
CA THR A 211 23.44 -2.04 12.78
C THR A 211 23.32 -1.58 11.34
N TYR A 212 22.13 -1.15 10.96
CA TYR A 212 21.96 -0.25 9.83
C TYR A 212 22.34 1.16 10.29
N THR A 213 23.23 1.82 9.56
CA THR A 213 23.62 3.20 9.80
C THR A 213 23.39 4.03 8.54
N ASN A 214 22.68 5.13 8.66
CA ASN A 214 22.49 6.11 7.61
C ASN A 214 23.21 7.41 7.96
N HIS A 215 24.38 7.60 7.36
CA HIS A 215 25.25 8.77 7.55
C HIS A 215 24.76 10.03 6.83
N ARG A 216 23.64 9.97 6.09
CA ARG A 216 23.02 11.17 5.50
C ARG A 216 22.46 12.11 6.58
N TYR A 217 22.18 11.58 7.76
CA TYR A 217 21.66 12.34 8.90
C TYR A 217 22.78 12.69 9.89
N VAL A 218 22.61 13.80 10.59
CA VAL A 218 23.53 14.26 11.63
C VAL A 218 22.72 14.50 12.92
N PRO A 219 22.95 13.72 13.99
CA PRO A 219 23.82 12.53 14.05
C PRO A 219 23.32 11.39 13.13
N PRO A 220 24.19 10.42 12.76
CA PRO A 220 23.79 9.28 11.94
C PRO A 220 22.59 8.54 12.53
N PHE A 221 21.63 8.18 11.68
CA PHE A 221 20.51 7.35 12.09
C PHE A 221 20.97 5.89 12.17
N VAL A 222 20.88 5.29 13.36
CA VAL A 222 21.37 3.93 13.63
C VAL A 222 20.23 3.10 14.19
N VAL A 223 19.96 1.93 13.58
CA VAL A 223 19.01 0.94 14.12
C VAL A 223 19.61 -0.46 14.05
N PRO A 224 19.32 -1.34 15.03
CA PRO A 224 19.78 -2.72 15.00
C PRO A 224 19.08 -3.51 13.88
N VAL A 225 19.78 -4.49 13.33
CA VAL A 225 19.23 -5.49 12.41
C VAL A 225 19.17 -6.83 13.16
N VAL A 226 17.97 -7.35 13.33
CA VAL A 226 17.69 -8.57 14.10
C VAL A 226 17.15 -9.66 13.20
N HIS A 227 17.44 -10.91 13.57
CA HIS A 227 16.85 -12.04 12.86
C HIS A 227 15.38 -12.20 13.28
N PHE A 228 14.51 -12.58 12.34
CA PHE A 228 13.06 -12.64 12.62
C PHE A 228 12.70 -13.59 13.78
N THR A 229 13.44 -14.69 13.95
CA THR A 229 13.22 -15.64 15.06
C THR A 229 13.56 -15.06 16.43
N GLU A 230 14.38 -14.00 16.48
CA GLU A 230 14.80 -13.34 17.73
C GLU A 230 13.98 -12.08 18.02
N PHE A 231 13.27 -11.55 17.01
CA PHE A 231 12.55 -10.28 17.10
C PHE A 231 11.53 -10.26 18.23
N THR A 232 10.76 -11.34 18.42
CA THR A 232 9.73 -11.42 19.47
C THR A 232 10.32 -11.31 20.88
N SER A 233 11.53 -11.82 21.08
CA SER A 233 12.25 -11.76 22.35
C SER A 233 12.82 -10.36 22.60
N ILE A 234 13.30 -9.68 21.55
CA ILE A 234 13.89 -8.33 21.64
C ILE A 234 12.80 -7.26 21.76
N ALA A 235 11.69 -7.38 21.02
CA ALA A 235 10.56 -6.46 21.12
C ALA A 235 9.97 -6.42 22.52
N ALA A 236 9.95 -7.55 23.23
CA ALA A 236 9.47 -7.65 24.61
C ALA A 236 10.42 -7.02 25.66
N LEU A 237 11.64 -6.64 25.29
CA LEU A 237 12.65 -6.03 26.18
C LEU A 237 12.75 -4.51 26.03
N VAL A 238 12.10 -3.92 25.03
CA VAL A 238 12.03 -2.46 24.89
C VAL A 238 11.05 -1.94 25.96
N PRO A 239 11.50 -1.18 26.97
CA PRO A 239 10.59 -0.67 27.97
C PRO A 239 9.56 0.25 27.29
N PRO A 240 8.27 0.16 27.65
CA PRO A 240 7.29 1.16 27.24
C PRO A 240 7.79 2.54 27.68
N GLY A 241 7.52 3.57 26.87
CA GLY A 241 7.77 4.96 27.26
C GLY A 241 7.07 5.28 28.57
N GLU A 242 7.52 6.32 29.28
CA GLU A 242 7.19 6.59 30.69
C GLU A 242 5.70 6.75 31.04
N ASP A 243 4.78 6.71 30.07
CA ASP A 243 3.34 6.75 30.27
C ASP A 243 2.62 5.52 29.66
N GLU A 244 2.17 4.62 30.56
CA GLU A 244 1.15 3.55 30.45
C GLU A 244 1.44 2.26 29.63
N VAL A 245 1.48 1.10 30.34
CA VAL A 245 0.56 -0.08 30.29
C VAL A 245 1.03 -1.09 31.37
N PRO A 246 0.14 -1.75 32.16
CA PRO A 246 0.54 -2.81 33.11
C PRO A 246 1.28 -3.98 32.44
N ARG A 247 2.30 -4.51 33.12
CA ARG A 247 3.26 -5.56 32.67
C ARG A 247 2.68 -6.91 32.23
N GLU A 248 1.38 -7.06 32.03
CA GLU A 248 0.72 -8.35 31.83
C GLU A 248 0.44 -8.75 30.36
N SER A 249 0.74 -7.89 29.38
CA SER A 249 0.73 -8.30 27.98
C SER A 249 2.02 -7.87 27.27
N LYS A 250 2.82 -8.86 26.84
CA LYS A 250 3.95 -8.62 25.92
C LYS A 250 3.38 -8.23 24.56
N GLN A 251 2.96 -6.97 24.39
CA GLN A 251 2.51 -6.49 23.10
C GLN A 251 3.73 -6.35 22.17
N LEU A 252 3.75 -7.15 21.11
CA LEU A 252 4.82 -7.10 20.12
C LEU A 252 4.76 -5.77 19.36
N LEU A 253 5.93 -5.24 19.00
CA LEU A 253 6.03 -4.05 18.18
C LEU A 253 5.36 -4.28 16.82
N PRO A 254 4.52 -3.35 16.34
CA PRO A 254 4.01 -3.41 14.98
C PRO A 254 5.13 -3.45 13.94
N VAL A 255 4.83 -4.07 12.79
CA VAL A 255 5.82 -4.29 11.73
C VAL A 255 5.29 -3.79 10.38
N VAL A 256 6.12 -3.02 9.69
CA VAL A 256 5.92 -2.73 8.27
C VAL A 256 6.87 -3.57 7.42
N VAL A 257 6.33 -4.33 6.47
CA VAL A 257 7.07 -5.21 5.58
C VAL A 257 7.40 -4.48 4.28
N CYS A 258 8.69 -4.28 4.05
CA CYS A 258 9.23 -3.55 2.89
C CYS A 258 9.94 -4.48 1.90
N VAL A 259 9.42 -5.70 1.74
CA VAL A 259 9.89 -6.70 0.79
C VAL A 259 8.71 -7.31 0.05
N ALA A 260 8.89 -7.63 -1.23
CA ALA A 260 7.81 -8.08 -2.10
C ALA A 260 7.13 -9.37 -1.58
N LYS A 261 5.79 -9.29 -1.47
CA LYS A 261 4.87 -10.41 -1.19
C LYS A 261 4.85 -11.45 -2.34
N ARG A 262 4.54 -12.72 -2.05
CA ARG A 262 4.19 -13.83 -2.98
C ARG A 262 5.22 -14.19 -4.06
N ARG A 263 6.46 -14.51 -3.68
CA ARG A 263 7.48 -14.99 -4.63
C ARG A 263 7.22 -16.38 -5.25
N LYS A 264 6.25 -17.17 -4.76
CA LYS A 264 5.97 -18.54 -5.22
C LYS A 264 4.76 -18.67 -6.17
N GLY A 265 4.16 -17.57 -6.61
CA GLY A 265 3.04 -17.57 -7.56
C GLY A 265 1.65 -17.41 -6.91
N PRO A 266 0.57 -17.33 -7.71
CA PRO A 266 -0.78 -17.12 -7.21
C PRO A 266 -1.27 -18.31 -6.37
N GLY A 267 -1.79 -18.04 -5.16
CA GLY A 267 -2.45 -19.05 -4.31
C GLY A 267 -1.54 -19.78 -3.31
N GLU A 268 -0.22 -19.61 -3.39
CA GLU A 268 0.71 -20.16 -2.39
C GLU A 268 1.21 -19.09 -1.42
N VAL A 269 1.20 -19.42 -0.13
CA VAL A 269 1.88 -18.61 0.89
C VAL A 269 3.38 -18.66 0.61
N GLY A 270 4.02 -17.51 0.41
CA GLY A 270 5.46 -17.42 0.19
C GLY A 270 6.26 -17.69 1.47
N ASP A 271 7.59 -17.87 1.32
CA ASP A 271 8.47 -18.04 2.48
C ASP A 271 8.48 -16.78 3.38
N LEU A 272 8.26 -15.60 2.79
CA LEU A 272 8.14 -14.35 3.53
C LEU A 272 6.92 -14.38 4.45
N GLU A 273 5.75 -14.66 3.90
CA GLU A 273 4.48 -14.65 4.62
C GLU A 273 4.50 -15.68 5.75
N ARG A 274 4.98 -16.90 5.50
CA ARG A 274 5.18 -17.89 6.56
C ARG A 274 6.02 -17.37 7.71
N ASN A 275 7.11 -16.67 7.42
CA ASN A 275 7.99 -16.14 8.45
C ASN A 275 7.35 -14.95 9.19
N VAL A 276 6.63 -14.08 8.49
CA VAL A 276 5.91 -12.94 9.09
C VAL A 276 4.76 -13.43 9.97
N ASP A 277 4.04 -14.47 9.55
CA ASP A 277 2.94 -15.09 10.31
C ASP A 277 3.42 -15.60 11.68
N THR A 278 4.68 -16.05 11.78
CA THR A 278 5.25 -16.47 13.07
C THR A 278 5.34 -15.35 14.12
N LEU A 279 5.24 -14.08 13.70
CA LEU A 279 5.22 -12.95 14.62
C LEU A 279 3.85 -12.77 15.32
N GLY A 280 2.78 -13.42 14.84
CA GLY A 280 1.45 -13.28 15.44
C GLY A 280 0.85 -11.88 15.33
N LEU A 281 1.27 -11.10 14.33
CA LEU A 281 0.76 -9.75 14.07
C LEU A 281 -0.48 -9.82 13.16
N VAL A 282 -1.31 -8.77 13.20
CA VAL A 282 -2.58 -8.71 12.47
C VAL A 282 -2.45 -7.75 11.28
N GLU A 283 -2.57 -8.27 10.06
CA GLU A 283 -2.52 -7.46 8.83
C GLU A 283 -3.67 -6.43 8.80
N GLY A 284 -3.32 -5.16 8.58
CA GLY A 284 -4.24 -4.03 8.63
C GLY A 284 -4.34 -3.34 9.98
N ASP A 285 -3.64 -3.85 11.01
CA ASP A 285 -3.63 -3.29 12.36
C ASP A 285 -2.19 -3.16 12.87
N THR A 286 -1.57 -4.27 13.30
CA THR A 286 -0.19 -4.31 13.79
C THR A 286 0.83 -4.77 12.73
N LEU A 287 0.35 -5.09 11.52
CA LEU A 287 1.17 -5.49 10.37
C LEU A 287 0.67 -4.80 9.10
N TRP A 288 1.59 -4.25 8.32
CA TRP A 288 1.30 -3.69 6.99
C TRP A 288 2.39 -4.04 5.97
N TYR A 289 2.02 -4.12 4.70
CA TYR A 289 2.96 -4.33 3.59
C TYR A 289 3.02 -3.07 2.71
N MET A 290 4.23 -2.67 2.31
CA MET A 290 4.46 -1.50 1.46
C MET A 290 5.14 -1.80 0.11
N MET A 291 5.59 -3.04 -0.11
CA MET A 291 6.29 -3.48 -1.32
C MET A 291 5.71 -4.78 -1.87
#